data_AF-A0A9E5P2C3-F1
#
_entry.id   AF-A0A9E5P2C3-F1
#
_cell.length_a   1.000
_cell.length_b   1.000
_cell.length_c   1.000
_cell.angle_alpha   90.00
_cell.angle_beta   90.00
_cell.angle_gamma   90.00
#
_symmetry.space_group_name_H-M   'P 1'
#
loop_
_entity.id
_entity.type
_entity.pdbx_description
1 polymer ?
#
loop_
_entity_poly.entity_id
_entity_poly.type
_entity_poly.pdbx_seq_one_letter_code
_entity_poly.pdbx_strand_id
1 'polypeptide(L)'
;MVVESTPNWYSLVDGLGEAEFEVKLAHTMGLFMIIGAKVKTDRRDAFSLARLLRLGAIPEAYIYPKDQRPIRDLLRRRNRLVFLRAAVYGDLRRTLLRYGLSSYSRDEIKGLSEAEIVHHFEHPIVRSSGQLQLERIGLYSR
;
A
#
# COMPACT_ATOMS: atom_id res chain seq x y z
N MET A 1 -13.37 25.00 1.68
CA MET A 1 -11.89 24.89 1.65
C MET A 1 -11.47 23.54 1.09
N VAL A 2 -10.23 23.34 0.63
CA VAL A 2 -9.76 22.05 0.10
C VAL A 2 -8.41 21.66 0.70
N VAL A 3 -8.24 20.37 1.02
CA VAL A 3 -7.02 19.79 1.59
C VAL A 3 -6.70 18.50 0.85
N GLU A 4 -5.41 18.21 0.61
CA GLU A 4 -5.00 16.96 -0.02
C GLU A 4 -5.07 15.77 0.96
N SER A 5 -5.36 14.56 0.45
CA SER A 5 -5.40 13.32 1.22
C SER A 5 -4.01 12.77 1.62
N THR A 6 -3.19 13.62 2.23
CA THR A 6 -1.87 13.30 2.80
C THR A 6 -1.98 12.56 4.15
N PRO A 7 -0.93 11.90 4.65
CA PRO A 7 -1.01 11.08 5.87
C PRO A 7 -1.54 11.80 7.13
N ASN A 8 -1.38 13.12 7.21
CA ASN A 8 -1.83 13.97 8.32
C ASN A 8 -3.26 14.54 8.15
N TRP A 9 -4.01 14.12 7.13
CA TRP A 9 -5.31 14.74 6.82
C TRP A 9 -6.32 14.61 7.96
N TYR A 10 -6.24 13.56 8.79
CA TYR A 10 -7.14 13.36 9.93
C TYR A 10 -7.18 14.57 10.86
N SER A 11 -6.05 14.93 11.46
CA SER A 11 -5.97 16.02 12.42
C SER A 11 -6.32 17.37 11.78
N LEU A 12 -5.94 17.54 10.51
CA LEU A 12 -6.20 18.78 9.78
C LEU A 12 -7.69 18.95 9.49
N VAL A 13 -8.35 17.98 8.87
CA VAL A 13 -9.79 18.03 8.57
C VAL A 13 -10.60 18.13 9.85
N ASP A 14 -10.20 17.42 10.91
CA ASP A 14 -10.89 17.45 12.20
C ASP A 14 -10.83 18.84 12.84
N GLY A 15 -9.63 19.42 12.97
CA GLY A 15 -9.46 20.74 13.56
C GLY A 15 -10.13 21.86 12.75
N LEU A 16 -10.15 21.72 11.43
CA LEU A 16 -10.87 22.65 10.55
C LEU A 16 -12.39 22.51 10.67
N GLY A 17 -12.89 21.29 10.81
CA GLY A 17 -14.31 21.04 11.06
C GLY A 17 -14.75 21.54 12.44
N GLU A 18 -13.90 21.42 13.46
CA GLU A 18 -14.13 21.99 14.80
C GLU A 18 -14.16 23.53 14.79
N ALA A 19 -13.45 24.15 13.86
CA ALA A 19 -13.51 25.59 13.58
C ALA A 19 -14.61 25.98 12.56
N GLU A 20 -15.58 25.09 12.33
CA GLU A 20 -16.76 25.31 11.46
C GLU A 20 -16.43 25.58 9.97
N PHE A 21 -15.24 25.18 9.50
CA PHE A 21 -14.92 25.26 8.08
C PHE A 21 -15.48 24.05 7.31
N GLU A 22 -16.12 24.33 6.18
CA GLU A 22 -16.44 23.28 5.20
C GLU A 22 -15.17 22.85 4.46
N VAL A 23 -14.77 21.58 4.61
CA VAL A 23 -13.54 21.03 4.03
C VAL A 23 -13.86 19.95 3.02
N LYS A 24 -13.31 20.10 1.81
CA LYS A 24 -13.25 19.07 0.77
C LYS A 24 -11.88 18.38 0.83
N LEU A 25 -11.88 17.06 0.91
CA LEU A 25 -10.65 16.27 0.84
C LEU A 25 -10.38 15.89 -0.61
N ALA A 26 -9.22 16.25 -1.15
CA ALA A 26 -8.86 15.97 -2.53
C ALA A 26 -8.04 14.66 -2.64
N HIS A 27 -8.44 13.78 -3.54
CA HIS A 27 -7.79 12.51 -3.81
C HIS A 27 -6.45 12.72 -4.54
N THR A 28 -5.33 12.41 -3.89
CA THR A 28 -3.97 12.68 -4.41
C THR A 28 -3.74 12.09 -5.81
N MET A 29 -4.14 10.84 -6.06
CA MET A 29 -3.96 10.23 -7.38
C MET A 29 -4.86 10.88 -8.44
N GLY A 30 -6.07 11.31 -8.05
CA GLY A 30 -6.98 12.01 -8.96
C GLY A 30 -6.42 13.39 -9.32
N LEU A 31 -5.89 14.12 -8.34
CA LEU A 31 -5.20 15.39 -8.57
C LEU A 31 -4.00 15.23 -9.49
N PHE A 32 -3.18 14.20 -9.25
CA PHE A 32 -2.03 13.91 -10.11
C PHE A 32 -2.43 13.66 -11.56
N MET A 33 -3.52 12.91 -11.79
CA MET A 33 -4.03 12.64 -13.15
C MET A 33 -4.54 13.90 -13.86
N ILE A 34 -5.09 14.87 -13.12
CA ILE A 34 -5.63 16.12 -13.68
C ILE A 34 -4.52 17.16 -13.90
N ILE A 35 -3.65 17.34 -12.91
CA ILE A 35 -2.65 18.41 -12.90
C ILE A 35 -1.41 18.00 -13.70
N GLY A 36 -0.99 16.74 -13.63
CA GLY A 36 0.17 16.22 -14.36
C GLY A 36 1.48 16.95 -14.10
N ALA A 37 1.61 17.67 -12.97
CA ALA A 37 2.72 18.58 -12.74
C ALA A 37 4.06 17.84 -12.51
N LYS A 38 5.04 18.14 -13.36
CA LYS A 38 6.43 17.70 -13.23
C LYS A 38 7.19 18.42 -12.10
N VAL A 39 6.75 19.63 -11.75
CA VAL A 39 7.35 20.48 -10.71
C VAL A 39 6.30 20.69 -9.61
N LYS A 40 6.58 20.14 -8.43
CA LYS A 40 5.74 20.26 -7.24
C LYS A 40 6.33 21.32 -6.30
N THR A 41 5.53 22.33 -5.97
CA THR A 41 5.84 23.30 -4.94
C THR A 41 4.54 23.66 -4.23
N ASP A 42 4.60 23.88 -2.91
CA ASP A 42 3.41 24.14 -2.09
C ASP A 42 2.55 25.28 -2.66
N ARG A 43 3.19 26.33 -3.17
CA ARG A 43 2.51 27.47 -3.81
C ARG A 43 1.76 27.07 -5.09
N ARG A 44 2.34 26.23 -5.95
CA ARG A 44 1.71 25.79 -7.20
C ARG A 44 0.60 24.78 -6.92
N ASP A 45 0.79 23.92 -5.94
CA ASP A 45 -0.20 22.92 -5.55
C ASP A 45 -1.41 23.60 -4.92
N ALA A 46 -1.22 24.57 -4.01
CA ALA A 46 -2.29 25.39 -3.46
C ALA A 46 -3.05 26.18 -4.54
N PHE A 47 -2.35 26.77 -5.51
CA PHE A 47 -2.98 27.48 -6.62
C PHE A 47 -3.82 26.55 -7.51
N SER A 48 -3.28 25.37 -7.84
CA SER A 48 -3.99 24.35 -8.62
C SER A 48 -5.25 23.87 -7.90
N LEU A 49 -5.15 23.61 -6.59
CA LEU A 49 -6.26 23.24 -5.74
C LEU A 49 -7.34 24.33 -5.69
N ALA A 50 -6.96 25.59 -5.50
CA ALA A 50 -7.91 26.71 -5.50
C ALA A 50 -8.64 26.86 -6.85
N ARG A 51 -7.92 26.67 -7.96
CA ARG A 51 -8.50 26.71 -9.31
C ARG A 51 -9.49 25.57 -9.53
N LEU A 52 -9.13 24.34 -9.16
CA LEU A 52 -10.02 23.18 -9.29
C LEU A 52 -11.25 23.31 -8.37
N LEU A 53 -11.07 23.84 -7.16
CA LEU A 53 -12.17 24.12 -6.23
C LEU A 53 -13.16 25.13 -6.81
N ARG A 54 -12.67 26.23 -7.39
CA ARG A 54 -13.51 27.23 -8.06
C ARG A 54 -14.31 26.66 -9.24
N LEU A 55 -13.73 25.69 -9.95
CA LEU A 55 -14.35 25.02 -11.09
C LEU A 55 -15.30 23.88 -10.68
N GLY A 56 -15.39 23.53 -9.39
CA GLY A 56 -16.14 22.35 -8.95
C GLY A 56 -15.55 21.03 -9.46
N ALA A 57 -14.26 21.03 -9.82
CA ALA A 57 -13.57 19.92 -10.49
C ALA A 57 -12.60 19.18 -9.56
N ILE A 58 -12.77 19.31 -8.25
CA ILE A 58 -11.94 18.58 -7.29
C ILE A 58 -12.27 17.09 -7.38
N PRO A 59 -11.27 16.22 -7.59
CA PRO A 59 -11.46 14.79 -7.39
C PRO A 59 -11.58 14.55 -5.88
N GLU A 60 -12.80 14.52 -5.36
CA GLU A 60 -13.05 14.40 -3.93
C GLU A 60 -12.79 12.98 -3.41
N ALA A 61 -12.10 12.89 -2.28
CA ALA A 61 -11.96 11.69 -1.48
C ALA A 61 -12.97 11.72 -0.34
N TYR A 62 -13.51 10.55 0.02
CA TYR A 62 -14.47 10.45 1.11
C TYR A 62 -13.81 10.70 2.48
N ILE A 63 -14.36 11.67 3.22
CA ILE A 63 -13.97 11.96 4.60
C ILE A 63 -14.70 10.98 5.52
N TYR A 64 -13.96 10.00 6.04
CA TYR A 64 -14.53 9.03 6.99
C TYR A 64 -14.87 9.69 8.34
N PRO A 65 -16.04 9.35 8.93
CA PRO A 65 -16.38 9.67 10.32
C PRO A 65 -15.28 9.22 11.28
N LYS A 66 -15.01 10.01 12.35
CA LYS A 66 -13.88 9.77 13.26
C LYS A 66 -13.92 8.37 13.89
N ASP A 67 -15.11 7.91 14.26
CA ASP A 67 -15.45 6.61 14.84
C ASP A 67 -15.21 5.42 13.90
N GLN A 68 -15.34 5.61 12.58
CA GLN A 68 -15.18 4.53 11.58
C GLN A 68 -13.75 4.38 11.05
N ARG A 69 -12.90 5.40 11.24
CA ARG A 69 -11.50 5.41 10.81
C ARG A 69 -10.68 4.22 11.34
N PRO A 70 -10.78 3.82 12.63
CA PRO A 70 -10.02 2.68 13.14
C PRO A 70 -10.31 1.36 12.41
N ILE A 71 -11.58 1.07 12.14
CA ILE A 71 -12.00 -0.15 11.42
C ILE A 71 -11.45 -0.13 10.00
N ARG A 72 -11.57 1.01 9.31
CA ARG A 72 -11.02 1.18 7.95
C ARG A 72 -9.51 0.95 7.93
N ASP A 73 -8.78 1.52 8.88
CA ASP A 73 -7.32 1.43 8.94
C ASP A 73 -6.86 0.00 9.30
N LEU A 74 -7.60 -0.70 10.16
CA LEU A 74 -7.39 -2.13 10.42
C LEU A 74 -7.58 -2.97 9.16
N LEU A 75 -8.66 -2.75 8.40
CA LEU A 75 -8.91 -3.45 7.14
C LEU A 75 -7.82 -3.17 6.09
N ARG A 76 -7.38 -1.92 5.98
CA ARG A 76 -6.25 -1.54 5.11
C ARG A 76 -4.97 -2.25 5.51
N ARG A 77 -4.69 -2.37 6.81
CA ARG A 77 -3.51 -3.09 7.31
C ARG A 77 -3.60 -4.58 7.03
N ARG A 78 -4.77 -5.20 7.23
CA ARG A 78 -5.02 -6.59 6.85
C ARG A 78 -4.79 -6.81 5.35
N ASN A 79 -5.36 -5.97 4.50
CA ASN A 79 -5.15 -6.06 3.05
C ASN A 79 -3.66 -5.95 2.70
N ARG A 80 -2.93 -5.01 3.32
CA ARG A 80 -1.48 -4.88 3.13
C ARG A 80 -0.74 -6.17 3.51
N LEU A 81 -1.09 -6.81 4.62
CA LEU A 81 -0.48 -8.09 5.03
C LEU A 81 -0.77 -9.21 4.03
N VAL A 82 -2.00 -9.28 3.50
CA VAL A 82 -2.37 -10.23 2.44
C VAL A 82 -1.53 -10.00 1.17
N PHE A 83 -1.36 -8.74 0.76
CA PHE A 83 -0.51 -8.39 -0.38
C PHE A 83 0.96 -8.74 -0.14
N LEU A 84 1.50 -8.43 1.05
CA LEU A 84 2.88 -8.78 1.41
C LEU A 84 3.08 -10.30 1.37
N ARG A 85 2.14 -11.09 1.89
CA ARG A 85 2.19 -12.55 1.81
C ARG A 85 2.22 -13.04 0.36
N ALA A 86 1.35 -12.52 -0.49
CA ALA A 86 1.33 -12.88 -1.91
C ALA A 86 2.65 -12.49 -2.62
N ALA A 87 3.23 -11.35 -2.28
CA ALA A 87 4.52 -10.91 -2.80
C ALA A 87 5.65 -11.86 -2.41
N VAL A 88 5.70 -12.33 -1.16
CA VAL A 88 6.70 -13.29 -0.68
C VAL A 88 6.57 -14.63 -1.40
N TYR A 89 5.35 -15.14 -1.63
CA TYR A 89 5.16 -16.32 -2.47
C TYR A 89 5.71 -16.13 -3.90
N GLY A 90 5.53 -14.93 -4.46
CA GLY A 90 6.10 -14.56 -5.75
C GLY A 90 7.63 -14.51 -5.75
N ASP A 91 8.24 -14.00 -4.66
CA ASP A 91 9.69 -13.97 -4.47
C ASP A 91 10.28 -15.38 -4.37
N LEU A 92 9.62 -16.27 -3.62
CA LEU A 92 10.02 -17.67 -3.49
C LEU A 92 9.98 -18.38 -4.84
N ARG A 93 8.88 -18.20 -5.59
CA ARG A 93 8.77 -18.72 -6.96
C ARG A 93 9.89 -18.23 -7.86
N ARG A 94 10.18 -16.93 -7.85
CA ARG A 94 11.28 -16.35 -8.64
C ARG A 94 12.64 -16.92 -8.23
N THR A 95 12.83 -17.19 -6.94
CA THR A 95 14.05 -17.80 -6.43
C THR A 95 14.21 -19.21 -6.98
N LEU A 96 13.18 -20.06 -6.86
CA LEU A 96 13.18 -21.41 -7.44
C LEU A 96 13.50 -21.38 -8.95
N LEU A 97 12.86 -20.47 -9.70
CA LEU A 97 13.12 -20.30 -11.14
C LEU A 97 14.58 -19.94 -11.46
N ARG A 98 15.23 -19.08 -10.65
CA ARG A 98 16.66 -18.72 -10.86
C ARG A 98 17.60 -19.91 -10.71
N TYR A 99 17.19 -20.94 -9.95
CA TYR A 99 17.94 -22.18 -9.75
C TYR A 99 17.43 -23.33 -10.63
N GLY A 100 16.64 -23.04 -11.67
CA GLY A 100 16.16 -24.04 -12.63
C GLY A 100 14.97 -24.89 -12.15
N LEU A 101 14.39 -24.59 -10.99
CA LEU A 101 13.26 -25.31 -10.40
C LEU A 101 11.94 -24.73 -10.89
N SER A 102 11.58 -25.01 -12.15
CA SER A 102 10.42 -24.42 -12.84
C SER A 102 9.12 -25.21 -12.73
N SER A 103 9.16 -26.43 -12.18
CA SER A 103 8.03 -27.35 -12.09
C SER A 103 6.99 -26.97 -11.04
N TYR A 104 7.31 -26.05 -10.11
CA TYR A 104 6.43 -25.72 -8.99
C TYR A 104 5.22 -24.86 -9.41
N SER A 105 4.04 -25.45 -9.27
CA SER A 105 2.74 -24.76 -9.32
C SER A 105 2.57 -23.82 -8.13
N ARG A 106 1.53 -22.98 -8.18
CA ARG A 106 1.25 -22.03 -7.09
C ARG A 106 0.92 -22.73 -5.77
N ASP A 107 0.22 -23.86 -5.83
CA ASP A 107 -0.24 -24.56 -4.62
C ASP A 107 0.87 -25.42 -4.02
N GLU A 108 1.74 -25.99 -4.85
CA GLU A 108 2.97 -26.65 -4.38
C GLU A 108 3.88 -25.67 -3.62
N ILE A 109 4.03 -24.43 -4.10
CA ILE A 109 4.82 -23.39 -3.41
C ILE A 109 4.23 -23.03 -2.04
N LYS A 110 2.91 -23.09 -1.88
CA LYS A 110 2.27 -22.86 -0.57
C LYS A 110 2.49 -24.01 0.41
N GLY A 111 2.72 -25.21 -0.12
CA GLY A 111 3.01 -26.42 0.66
C GLY A 111 4.48 -26.63 0.99
N LEU A 112 5.40 -25.79 0.46
CA LEU A 112 6.83 -25.94 0.68
C LEU A 112 7.20 -25.83 2.17
N SER A 113 7.92 -26.83 2.63
CA SER A 113 8.51 -26.90 3.97
C SER A 113 9.95 -26.40 3.98
N GLU A 114 10.47 -26.08 5.17
CA GLU A 114 11.89 -25.74 5.33
C GLU A 114 12.82 -26.88 4.89
N ALA A 115 12.42 -28.14 5.12
CA ALA A 115 13.21 -29.31 4.73
C ALA A 115 13.41 -29.37 3.21
N GLU A 116 12.37 -29.08 2.44
CA GLU A 116 12.44 -29.04 0.98
C GLU A 116 13.33 -27.88 0.49
N ILE A 117 13.22 -26.69 1.09
CA ILE A 117 14.09 -25.55 0.75
C ILE A 117 15.57 -25.88 0.98
N VAL A 118 15.90 -26.57 2.08
CA VAL A 118 17.28 -26.98 2.37
C VAL A 118 17.79 -27.99 1.32
N HIS A 119 16.92 -28.87 0.82
CA HIS A 119 17.26 -29.85 -0.20
C HIS A 119 17.44 -29.22 -1.60
N HIS A 120 16.63 -28.21 -1.94
CA HIS A 120 16.63 -27.59 -3.28
C HIS A 120 17.78 -26.63 -3.54
N PHE A 121 18.34 -26.00 -2.51
CA PHE A 121 19.42 -25.04 -2.68
C PHE A 121 20.72 -25.58 -2.11
N GLU A 122 21.79 -25.61 -2.89
CA GLU A 122 23.10 -26.04 -2.40
C GLU A 122 23.79 -24.97 -1.55
N HIS A 123 23.67 -23.71 -1.98
CA HIS A 123 24.39 -22.60 -1.35
C HIS A 123 23.73 -22.14 -0.03
N PRO A 124 24.48 -22.04 1.09
CA PRO A 124 23.92 -21.71 2.42
C PRO A 124 23.10 -20.41 2.46
N ILE A 125 23.57 -19.34 1.83
CA ILE A 125 22.87 -18.04 1.81
C ILE A 125 21.50 -18.15 1.14
N VAL A 126 21.37 -19.00 0.13
CA VAL A 126 20.12 -19.18 -0.63
C VAL A 126 19.11 -19.95 0.20
N ARG A 127 19.57 -20.96 0.96
CA ARG A 127 18.75 -21.67 1.95
C ARG A 127 18.19 -20.70 2.99
N SER A 128 19.05 -19.88 3.58
CA SER A 128 18.64 -18.89 4.58
C SER A 128 17.63 -17.88 4.02
N SER A 129 17.82 -17.45 2.77
CA SER A 129 16.85 -16.58 2.07
C SER A 129 15.49 -17.27 1.89
N GLY A 130 15.47 -18.54 1.48
CA GLY A 130 14.24 -19.34 1.35
C GLY A 130 13.53 -19.55 2.69
N GLN A 131 14.27 -19.90 3.74
CA GLN A 131 13.74 -20.07 5.10
C GLN A 131 13.08 -18.77 5.61
N LEU A 132 13.76 -17.63 5.47
CA LEU A 132 13.21 -16.33 5.82
C LEU A 132 11.91 -16.01 5.06
N GLN A 133 11.81 -16.42 3.80
CA GLN A 133 10.58 -16.24 3.01
C GLN A 133 9.43 -17.09 3.57
N LEU A 134 9.68 -18.35 3.94
CA LEU A 134 8.68 -19.22 4.58
C LEU A 134 8.24 -18.66 5.94
N GLU A 135 9.19 -18.18 6.76
CA GLU A 135 8.88 -17.56 8.05
C GLU A 135 7.97 -16.33 7.88
N ARG A 136 8.30 -15.45 6.92
CA ARG A 136 7.48 -14.27 6.59
C ARG A 136 6.08 -14.66 6.14
N ILE A 137 5.93 -15.71 5.33
CA ILE A 137 4.63 -16.24 4.93
C ILE A 137 3.82 -16.70 6.16
N GLY A 138 4.46 -17.40 7.10
CA GLY A 138 3.85 -17.83 8.36
C GLY A 138 3.45 -16.65 9.26
N LEU A 139 4.26 -15.60 9.33
CA LEU A 139 3.95 -14.38 10.07
C LEU A 139 2.76 -13.61 9.48
N TYR A 140 2.65 -13.54 8.15
CA TYR A 140 1.53 -12.84 7.49
C TYR A 140 0.25 -13.66 7.37
N SER A 141 0.27 -14.93 7.78
CA SER A 141 -0.89 -15.82 7.77
C SER A 141 -1.59 -15.94 9.12
N ARG A 142 -0.99 -15.37 10.17
CA ARG A 142 -1.53 -15.30 11.54
C ARG A 142 -2.46 -14.11 11.73
#